data_AF-A0A1E7WV04-F1
#
_entry.id   AF-A0A1E7WV04-F1
#
_cell.length_a   1.000
_cell.length_b   1.000
_cell.length_c   1.000
_cell.angle_alpha   90.00
_cell.angle_beta   90.00
_cell.angle_gamma   90.00
#
_symmetry.space_group_name_H-M   'P 1'
#
loop_
_entity.id
_entity.type
_entity.pdbx_description
1 polymer ?
#
loop_
_entity_poly.entity_id
_entity_poly.type
_entity_poly.pdbx_seq_one_letter_code
_entity_poly.pdbx_strand_id
1 'polypeptide(L)'
;MELDHLFIRALPGAPEAQLLLAAGLLEGSGNRHPGQGTANRRFFFENAFLELLWIDDEAEVCSEATARTQLAQRLGGANDASPFGVCFRPSPTEQGVPFSTWAYRPGYLPAGMQVDIADDAPLEEPMWFYLEEGSAPDHAPAARRQPMIHTAGVRRITSVTITLPAQPPYSDAAQASDVVTLRQGDEHLMEICCDHGAAGKRFDCRPGVPLVMTY
;
A
#
# COMPACT_ATOMS: atom_id res chain seq x y z
N MET A 1 2.34 11.13 -11.53
CA MET A 1 1.69 9.82 -11.24
C MET A 1 0.58 10.00 -10.22
N GLU A 2 -0.27 9.00 -10.04
CA GLU A 2 -1.29 8.98 -8.98
C GLU A 2 -1.11 7.77 -8.06
N LEU A 3 -1.66 7.84 -6.84
CA LEU A 3 -1.71 6.68 -5.94
C LEU A 3 -2.64 5.61 -6.53
N ASP A 4 -2.16 4.37 -6.58
CA ASP A 4 -2.97 3.19 -6.93
C ASP A 4 -3.45 2.49 -5.64
N HIS A 5 -2.51 2.13 -4.77
CA HIS A 5 -2.82 1.57 -3.46
C HIS A 5 -1.67 1.69 -2.48
N LEU A 6 -1.99 1.42 -1.22
CA LEU A 6 -1.06 1.32 -0.10
C LEU A 6 -1.19 -0.08 0.49
N PHE A 7 -0.10 -0.66 0.96
CA PHE A 7 -0.19 -1.79 1.88
C PHE A 7 0.45 -1.49 3.22
N ILE A 8 -0.07 -2.14 4.27
CA ILE A 8 0.51 -2.18 5.60
C ILE A 8 0.62 -3.65 6.02
N ARG A 9 1.79 -4.05 6.53
CA ARG A 9 1.99 -5.35 7.16
C ARG A 9 0.93 -5.59 8.24
N ALA A 10 0.31 -6.77 8.19
CA ALA A 10 -0.62 -7.26 9.18
C ALA A 10 -0.22 -8.66 9.68
N LEU A 11 -0.79 -9.06 10.81
CA LEU A 11 -0.72 -10.44 11.29
C LEU A 11 -1.47 -11.39 10.33
N PRO A 12 -1.19 -12.71 10.38
CA PRO A 12 -1.91 -13.70 9.59
C PRO A 12 -3.44 -13.58 9.73
N GLY A 13 -4.12 -13.43 8.60
CA GLY A 13 -5.57 -13.20 8.52
C GLY A 13 -6.02 -11.77 8.81
N ALA A 14 -5.08 -10.85 9.06
CA ALA A 14 -5.28 -9.43 9.35
C ALA A 14 -6.45 -9.16 10.34
N PRO A 15 -6.39 -9.66 11.60
CA PRO A 15 -7.35 -9.30 12.64
C PRO A 15 -7.47 -7.78 12.85
N GLU A 16 -6.42 -7.05 12.54
CA GLU A 16 -6.32 -5.59 12.62
C GLU A 16 -7.38 -4.86 11.77
N ALA A 17 -7.91 -5.49 10.72
CA ALA A 17 -8.99 -4.91 9.92
C ALA A 17 -10.25 -4.65 10.77
N GLN A 18 -10.40 -5.28 11.94
CA GLN A 18 -11.49 -4.96 12.87
C GLN A 18 -11.45 -3.50 13.34
N LEU A 19 -10.26 -2.89 13.45
CA LEU A 19 -10.12 -1.46 13.78
C LEU A 19 -10.70 -0.59 12.67
N LEU A 20 -10.39 -0.91 11.41
CA LEU A 20 -10.89 -0.20 10.23
C LEU A 20 -12.41 -0.34 10.08
N LEU A 21 -12.95 -1.55 10.30
CA LEU A 21 -14.39 -1.79 10.32
C LEU A 21 -15.09 -1.01 11.44
N ALA A 22 -14.50 -0.97 12.64
CA ALA A 22 -15.02 -0.19 13.77
C ALA A 22 -14.97 1.33 13.51
N ALA A 23 -14.02 1.80 12.70
CA ALA A 23 -13.95 3.18 12.22
C ALA A 23 -15.02 3.53 11.19
N GLY A 24 -15.81 2.56 10.74
CA GLY A 24 -16.86 2.73 9.74
C GLY A 24 -16.38 2.57 8.29
N LEU A 25 -15.19 2.02 8.08
CA LEU A 25 -14.80 1.56 6.75
C LEU A 25 -15.52 0.26 6.40
N LEU A 26 -15.64 0.01 5.10
CA LEU A 26 -16.29 -1.15 4.53
C LEU A 26 -15.25 -1.94 3.77
N GLU A 27 -15.15 -3.22 4.09
CA GLU A 27 -14.19 -4.12 3.47
C GLU A 27 -14.70 -4.60 2.09
N GLY A 28 -13.79 -4.65 1.13
CA GLY A 28 -14.01 -5.27 -0.18
C GLY A 28 -13.51 -6.71 -0.23
N SER A 29 -13.48 -7.28 -1.44
CA SER A 29 -12.91 -8.61 -1.62
C SER A 29 -11.42 -8.62 -1.27
N GLY A 30 -10.93 -9.67 -0.59
CA GLY A 30 -9.50 -9.94 -0.44
C GLY A 30 -8.94 -10.75 -1.60
N ASN A 31 -7.62 -10.90 -1.64
CA ASN A 31 -6.89 -11.78 -2.54
C ASN A 31 -5.99 -12.73 -1.74
N ARG A 32 -5.67 -13.87 -2.35
CA ARG A 32 -4.46 -14.65 -2.07
C ARG A 32 -3.57 -14.54 -3.30
N HIS A 33 -2.26 -14.54 -3.12
CA HIS A 33 -1.28 -14.39 -4.19
C HIS A 33 -0.40 -15.65 -4.34
N PRO A 34 -0.93 -16.76 -4.89
CA PRO A 34 -0.13 -17.96 -5.14
C PRO A 34 1.12 -17.68 -5.98
N GLY A 35 2.22 -18.31 -5.60
CA GLY A 35 3.56 -18.07 -6.16
C GLY A 35 4.30 -16.88 -5.55
N GLN A 36 3.59 -15.95 -4.90
CA GLN A 36 4.19 -14.89 -4.08
C GLN A 36 4.15 -15.21 -2.58
N GLY A 37 3.16 -15.97 -2.12
CA GLY A 37 3.06 -16.37 -0.72
C GLY A 37 2.45 -15.33 0.22
N THR A 38 1.64 -14.41 -0.29
CA THR A 38 0.94 -13.40 0.53
C THR A 38 -0.57 -13.47 0.36
N ALA A 39 -1.30 -12.92 1.33
CA ALA A 39 -2.74 -12.73 1.24
C ALA A 39 -3.14 -11.41 1.91
N ASN A 40 -4.33 -10.91 1.57
CA ASN A 40 -4.75 -9.59 2.00
C ASN A 40 -6.22 -9.44 2.38
N ARG A 41 -6.49 -8.32 3.07
CA ARG A 41 -7.80 -7.71 3.26
C ARG A 41 -7.73 -6.28 2.72
N ARG A 42 -8.78 -5.80 2.04
CA ARG A 42 -8.73 -4.53 1.28
C ARG A 42 -9.89 -3.59 1.58
N PHE A 43 -9.60 -2.30 1.62
CA PHE A 43 -10.55 -1.22 1.84
C PHE A 43 -10.43 -0.21 0.69
N PHE A 44 -11.50 -0.04 -0.08
CA PHE A 44 -11.45 0.71 -1.34
C PHE A 44 -12.03 2.10 -1.17
N PHE A 45 -11.24 3.10 -1.53
CA PHE A 45 -11.67 4.48 -1.75
C PHE A 45 -11.90 4.69 -3.25
N GLU A 46 -12.49 5.81 -3.65
CA GLU A 46 -12.77 6.06 -5.06
C GLU A 46 -11.48 6.09 -5.91
N ASN A 47 -10.37 6.60 -5.35
CA ASN A 47 -9.13 6.84 -6.11
C ASN A 47 -7.98 5.84 -5.86
N ALA A 48 -8.03 5.11 -4.74
CA ALA A 48 -7.01 4.14 -4.33
C ALA A 48 -7.60 3.13 -3.34
N PHE A 49 -6.85 2.10 -2.96
CA PHE A 49 -7.25 1.20 -1.87
C PHE A 49 -6.13 1.00 -0.84
N LEU A 50 -6.54 0.63 0.37
CA LEU A 50 -5.64 0.21 1.44
C LEU A 50 -5.68 -1.30 1.60
N GLU A 51 -4.52 -1.92 1.65
CA GLU A 51 -4.31 -3.35 1.80
C GLU A 51 -3.67 -3.65 3.17
N LEU A 52 -4.27 -4.58 3.92
CA LEU A 52 -3.61 -5.24 5.04
C LEU A 52 -3.03 -6.56 4.52
N LEU A 53 -1.71 -6.63 4.44
CA LEU A 53 -0.97 -7.68 3.75
C LEU A 53 -0.19 -8.54 4.75
N TRP A 54 -0.26 -9.87 4.63
CA TRP A 54 0.49 -10.81 5.48
C TRP A 54 1.10 -11.95 4.65
N ILE A 55 2.05 -12.67 5.26
CA ILE A 55 2.64 -13.90 4.69
C ILE A 55 1.64 -15.05 4.88
N ASP A 56 1.16 -15.61 3.76
CA ASP A 56 0.24 -16.75 3.71
C ASP A 56 0.98 -18.08 3.46
N ASP A 57 2.11 -18.03 2.74
CA ASP A 57 2.98 -19.18 2.49
C ASP A 57 4.47 -18.76 2.55
N GLU A 58 5.16 -19.25 3.59
CA GLU A 58 6.58 -18.94 3.86
C GLU A 58 7.52 -19.45 2.75
N ALA A 59 7.20 -20.59 2.13
CA ALA A 59 8.04 -21.16 1.09
C ALA A 59 7.93 -20.35 -0.21
N GLU A 60 6.72 -19.89 -0.55
CA GLU A 60 6.50 -19.05 -1.74
C GLU A 60 7.11 -17.65 -1.57
N VAL A 61 6.96 -17.00 -0.40
CA VAL A 61 7.51 -15.65 -0.17
C VAL A 61 9.04 -15.64 -0.13
N CYS A 62 9.66 -16.76 0.26
CA CYS A 62 11.11 -16.96 0.24
C CYS A 62 11.65 -17.56 -1.07
N SER A 63 10.79 -17.85 -2.04
CA SER A 63 11.19 -18.43 -3.33
C SER A 63 12.07 -17.47 -4.15
N GLU A 64 12.87 -18.00 -5.07
CA GLU A 64 13.71 -17.19 -5.98
C GLU A 64 12.89 -16.16 -6.76
N ALA A 65 11.66 -16.51 -7.14
CA ALA A 65 10.75 -15.62 -7.87
C ALA A 65 10.34 -14.38 -7.06
N THR A 66 10.22 -14.51 -5.73
CA THR A 66 9.69 -13.46 -4.85
C THR A 66 10.76 -12.80 -3.99
N ALA A 67 11.90 -13.47 -3.74
CA ALA A 67 12.91 -13.01 -2.79
C ALA A 67 13.42 -11.58 -3.06
N ARG A 68 13.53 -11.16 -4.33
CA ARG A 68 13.96 -9.78 -4.68
C ARG A 68 12.97 -8.70 -4.23
N THR A 69 11.69 -9.02 -4.06
CA THR A 69 10.69 -8.08 -3.50
C THR A 69 10.94 -7.76 -2.03
N GLN A 70 11.70 -8.63 -1.34
CA GLN A 70 11.94 -8.59 0.10
C GLN A 70 10.67 -8.61 0.95
N LEU A 71 9.55 -9.12 0.42
CA LEU A 71 8.29 -9.24 1.16
C LEU A 71 8.43 -10.10 2.41
N ALA A 72 9.29 -11.14 2.39
CA ALA A 72 9.57 -11.95 3.57
C ALA A 72 10.13 -11.11 4.74
N GLN A 73 11.08 -10.22 4.46
CA GLN A 73 11.69 -9.34 5.46
C GLN A 73 10.72 -8.26 5.94
N ARG A 74 10.03 -7.60 5.00
CA ARG A 74 9.10 -6.49 5.27
C ARG A 74 7.89 -6.95 6.09
N LEU A 75 7.28 -8.07 5.68
CA LEU A 75 6.11 -8.64 6.33
C LEU A 75 6.46 -9.50 7.56
N GLY A 76 7.67 -10.04 7.65
CA GLY A 76 8.17 -10.73 8.84
C GLY A 76 8.62 -9.79 9.96
N GLY A 77 8.84 -8.51 9.66
CA GLY A 77 9.21 -7.48 10.64
C GLY A 77 10.64 -7.57 11.17
N ALA A 78 11.58 -8.00 10.32
CA ALA A 78 12.99 -8.00 10.65
C ALA A 78 13.59 -6.58 10.62
N ASN A 79 14.52 -6.28 11.54
CA ASN A 79 15.51 -5.18 11.46
C ASN A 79 14.95 -3.82 10.99
N ASP A 80 13.99 -3.23 11.71
CA ASP A 80 13.41 -1.90 11.41
C ASP A 80 12.84 -1.75 9.99
N ALA A 81 12.59 -2.86 9.27
CA ALA A 81 12.01 -2.82 7.94
C ALA A 81 10.65 -2.11 7.95
N SER A 82 10.45 -1.23 6.98
CA SER A 82 9.20 -0.51 6.81
C SER A 82 8.06 -1.50 6.59
N PRO A 83 6.97 -1.39 7.37
CA PRO A 83 5.80 -2.23 7.18
C PRO A 83 4.95 -1.79 5.99
N PHE A 84 5.39 -0.79 5.22
CA PHE A 84 4.57 -0.12 4.21
C PHE A 84 4.98 -0.50 2.79
N GLY A 85 4.01 -0.43 1.90
CA GLY A 85 4.27 -0.27 0.48
C GLY A 85 3.34 0.76 -0.13
N VAL A 86 3.85 1.39 -1.18
CA VAL A 86 3.15 2.44 -1.91
C VAL A 86 3.23 2.12 -3.39
N CYS A 87 2.06 1.85 -3.96
CA CYS A 87 1.89 1.65 -5.38
C CYS A 87 1.41 2.93 -6.05
N PHE A 88 2.07 3.29 -7.13
CA PHE A 88 1.63 4.33 -8.04
C PHE A 88 1.08 3.76 -9.34
N ARG A 89 0.38 4.60 -10.08
CA ARG A 89 -0.11 4.34 -11.44
C ARG A 89 0.04 5.59 -12.31
N PRO A 90 -0.10 5.49 -13.64
CA PRO A 90 -0.10 6.65 -14.51
C PRO A 90 -1.18 7.67 -14.12
N SER A 91 -0.86 8.95 -14.28
CA SER A 91 -1.85 10.02 -14.25
C SER A 91 -2.19 10.45 -15.68
N PRO A 92 -3.29 11.20 -15.91
CA PRO A 92 -3.60 11.72 -17.23
C PRO A 92 -2.51 12.60 -17.84
N THR A 93 -1.65 13.21 -17.02
CA THR A 93 -0.62 14.17 -17.44
C THR A 93 0.80 13.63 -17.36
N GLU A 94 1.04 12.57 -16.59
CA GLU A 94 2.37 12.00 -16.37
C GLU A 94 2.29 10.47 -16.53
N GLN A 95 3.01 9.97 -17.52
CA GLN A 95 3.06 8.56 -17.89
C GLN A 95 4.44 7.97 -17.62
N GLY A 96 4.49 6.66 -17.37
CA GLY A 96 5.70 5.93 -17.08
C GLY A 96 6.22 6.11 -15.65
N VAL A 97 7.23 5.30 -15.32
CA VAL A 97 7.88 5.26 -14.01
C VAL A 97 9.01 6.29 -13.94
N PRO A 98 9.01 7.23 -12.97
CA PRO A 98 10.03 8.28 -12.90
C PRO A 98 11.21 7.95 -11.99
N PHE A 99 11.37 6.69 -11.58
CA PHE A 99 12.49 6.18 -10.79
C PHE A 99 12.97 4.85 -11.35
N SER A 100 14.19 4.45 -10.99
CA SER A 100 14.76 3.18 -11.45
C SER A 100 13.99 2.00 -10.90
N THR A 101 13.64 1.05 -11.76
CA THR A 101 12.86 -0.13 -11.38
C THR A 101 13.36 -1.39 -12.05
N TRP A 102 12.90 -2.53 -11.51
CA TRP A 102 12.97 -3.82 -12.15
C TRP A 102 11.58 -4.43 -12.27
N ALA A 103 11.36 -5.15 -13.37
CA ALA A 103 10.07 -5.75 -13.68
C ALA A 103 9.86 -7.04 -12.88
N TYR A 104 8.87 -7.03 -11.98
CA TYR A 104 8.40 -8.20 -11.26
C TYR A 104 7.18 -8.80 -11.97
N ARG A 105 7.25 -10.10 -12.27
CA ARG A 105 6.22 -10.83 -13.05
C ARG A 105 5.73 -12.06 -12.28
N PRO A 106 4.98 -11.89 -11.19
CA PRO A 106 4.44 -13.01 -10.45
C PRO A 106 3.40 -13.77 -11.27
N GLY A 107 3.32 -15.09 -11.05
CA GLY A 107 2.44 -15.97 -11.83
C GLY A 107 0.95 -15.71 -11.68
N TYR A 108 0.51 -14.97 -10.65
CA TYR A 108 -0.89 -14.59 -10.49
C TYR A 108 -1.33 -13.42 -11.38
N LEU A 109 -0.40 -12.68 -11.98
CA LEU A 109 -0.74 -11.60 -12.90
C LEU A 109 -1.14 -12.15 -14.29
N PRO A 110 -2.07 -11.48 -14.99
CA PRO A 110 -2.32 -11.78 -16.39
C PRO A 110 -1.06 -11.72 -17.24
N ALA A 111 -0.98 -12.58 -18.28
CA ALA A 111 0.14 -12.60 -19.19
C ALA A 111 0.38 -11.22 -19.83
N GLY A 112 1.63 -10.75 -19.78
CA GLY A 112 2.04 -9.45 -20.30
C GLY A 112 2.10 -8.34 -19.25
N MET A 113 1.43 -8.49 -18.10
CA MET A 113 1.50 -7.52 -17.01
C MET A 113 2.78 -7.68 -16.18
N GLN A 114 3.14 -6.61 -15.48
CA GLN A 114 4.23 -6.58 -14.51
C GLN A 114 3.92 -5.59 -13.38
N VAL A 115 4.70 -5.69 -12.31
CA VAL A 115 4.82 -4.65 -11.29
C VAL A 115 6.24 -4.10 -11.38
N ASP A 116 6.40 -2.80 -11.55
CA ASP A 116 7.71 -2.16 -11.57
C ASP A 116 8.10 -1.77 -10.14
N ILE A 117 9.06 -2.49 -9.56
CA ILE A 117 9.50 -2.29 -8.18
C ILE A 117 10.77 -1.46 -8.18
N ALA A 118 10.87 -0.47 -7.29
CA ALA A 118 12.05 0.36 -7.13
C ALA A 118 13.31 -0.49 -6.90
N ASP A 119 14.41 -0.13 -7.57
CA ASP A 119 15.67 -0.88 -7.51
C ASP A 119 16.60 -0.40 -6.39
N ASP A 120 16.38 0.82 -5.90
CA ASP A 120 17.26 1.54 -4.98
C ASP A 120 16.68 1.75 -3.58
N ALA A 121 15.45 1.29 -3.33
CA ALA A 121 14.76 1.50 -2.06
C ALA A 121 15.26 0.53 -0.95
N PRO A 122 15.79 1.05 0.18
CA PRO A 122 16.24 0.21 1.29
C PRO A 122 15.05 -0.41 2.05
N LEU A 123 15.33 -1.33 2.98
CA LEU A 123 14.28 -2.03 3.74
C LEU A 123 13.56 -1.10 4.72
N GLU A 124 14.24 -0.08 5.22
CA GLU A 124 13.77 0.91 6.17
C GLU A 124 12.82 1.94 5.53
N GLU A 125 12.77 1.98 4.19
CA GLU A 125 11.77 2.74 3.43
C GLU A 125 10.60 1.86 3.00
N PRO A 126 9.43 2.43 2.67
CA PRO A 126 8.35 1.68 2.06
C PRO A 126 8.82 0.92 0.81
N MET A 127 8.16 -0.19 0.51
CA MET A 127 8.28 -0.79 -0.80
C MET A 127 7.61 0.15 -1.82
N TRP A 128 8.40 0.77 -2.69
CA TRP A 128 7.91 1.64 -3.76
C TRP A 128 7.73 0.84 -5.05
N PHE A 129 6.56 0.94 -5.66
CA PHE A 129 6.27 0.22 -6.89
C PHE A 129 5.23 0.93 -7.75
N TYR A 130 5.12 0.50 -9.00
CA TYR A 130 4.30 1.14 -10.02
C TYR A 130 3.57 0.09 -10.85
N LEU A 131 2.30 0.37 -11.17
CA LEU A 131 1.45 -0.43 -12.05
C LEU A 131 1.04 0.40 -13.26
N GLU A 132 1.65 0.14 -14.41
CA GLU A 132 1.35 0.83 -15.67
C GLU A 132 -0.12 0.67 -16.08
N GLU A 133 -0.68 -0.53 -15.89
CA GLU A 133 -2.09 -0.81 -16.18
C GLU A 133 -3.04 -0.55 -14.99
N GLY A 134 -2.55 0.14 -13.95
CA GLY A 134 -3.33 0.50 -12.76
C GLY A 134 -4.48 1.47 -13.07
N SER A 135 -5.58 1.37 -12.32
CA SER A 135 -6.76 2.21 -12.52
C SER A 135 -7.45 2.51 -11.19
N ALA A 136 -7.93 3.74 -11.02
CA ALA A 136 -8.72 4.14 -9.87
C ALA A 136 -9.91 3.17 -9.64
N PRO A 137 -10.21 2.79 -8.38
CA PRO A 137 -11.31 1.88 -8.09
C PRO A 137 -12.69 2.36 -8.58
N ASP A 138 -12.95 3.67 -8.64
CA ASP A 138 -14.21 4.25 -9.15
C ASP A 138 -14.41 4.04 -10.67
N HIS A 139 -13.32 3.85 -11.42
CA HIS A 139 -13.34 3.53 -12.84
C HIS A 139 -13.54 2.03 -13.12
N ALA A 140 -13.54 1.18 -12.09
CA ALA A 140 -13.73 -0.25 -12.27
C ALA A 140 -15.09 -0.56 -12.94
N PRO A 141 -15.14 -1.53 -13.88
CA PRO A 141 -16.39 -1.96 -14.50
C PRO A 141 -17.34 -2.53 -13.45
N ALA A 142 -18.65 -2.42 -13.67
CA ALA A 142 -19.67 -2.80 -12.69
C ALA A 142 -19.49 -4.23 -12.12
N ALA A 143 -19.05 -5.18 -12.95
CA ALA A 143 -18.83 -6.57 -12.55
C ALA A 143 -17.63 -6.77 -11.58
N ARG A 144 -16.72 -5.80 -11.47
CA ARG A 144 -15.54 -5.84 -10.59
C ARG A 144 -15.55 -4.75 -9.52
N ARG A 145 -16.63 -3.97 -9.45
CA ARG A 145 -16.74 -2.82 -8.54
C ARG A 145 -16.70 -3.29 -7.10
N GLN A 146 -15.85 -2.64 -6.32
CA GLN A 146 -15.67 -2.91 -4.89
C GLN A 146 -16.53 -1.94 -4.07
N PRO A 147 -16.86 -2.29 -2.81
CA PRO A 147 -17.54 -1.37 -1.92
C PRO A 147 -16.65 -0.18 -1.57
N MET A 148 -17.14 1.04 -1.84
CA MET A 148 -16.44 2.31 -1.54
C MET A 148 -17.31 3.30 -0.74
N ILE A 149 -18.54 2.90 -0.39
CA ILE A 149 -19.44 3.73 0.42
C ILE A 149 -19.23 3.34 1.88
N HIS A 150 -18.41 4.13 2.58
CA HIS A 150 -18.09 3.93 3.98
C HIS A 150 -19.09 4.63 4.88
N THR A 151 -19.49 3.99 5.99
CA THR A 151 -20.33 4.62 7.03
C THR A 151 -19.62 5.80 7.69
N ALA A 152 -18.29 5.80 7.68
CA ALA A 152 -17.46 6.94 8.10
C ALA A 152 -17.69 8.21 7.26
N GLY A 153 -18.25 8.07 6.04
CA GLY A 153 -18.47 9.17 5.09
C GLY A 153 -17.25 9.53 4.25
N VAL A 154 -16.14 8.81 4.40
CA VAL A 154 -14.91 9.03 3.63
C VAL A 154 -15.03 8.47 2.21
N ARG A 155 -14.43 9.16 1.23
CA ARG A 155 -14.55 8.81 -0.19
C ARG A 155 -13.21 8.73 -0.90
N ARG A 156 -12.32 9.71 -0.73
CA ARG A 156 -11.05 9.79 -1.45
C ARG A 156 -9.88 9.98 -0.50
N ILE A 157 -8.77 9.28 -0.77
CA ILE A 157 -7.48 9.59 -0.15
C ILE A 157 -6.96 10.88 -0.80
N THR A 158 -6.72 11.91 0.00
CA THR A 158 -6.29 13.23 -0.47
C THR A 158 -4.85 13.55 -0.14
N SER A 159 -4.30 12.97 0.92
CA SER A 159 -2.86 12.97 1.17
C SER A 159 -2.45 11.77 2.00
N VAL A 160 -1.18 11.37 1.85
CA VAL A 160 -0.53 10.36 2.66
C VAL A 160 0.73 10.97 3.24
N THR A 161 0.92 10.84 4.55
CA THR A 161 2.20 11.14 5.21
C THR A 161 2.77 9.85 5.76
N ILE A 162 4.04 9.57 5.50
CA ILE A 162 4.74 8.43 6.07
C ILE A 162 5.88 8.95 6.93
N THR A 163 5.81 8.64 8.22
CA THR A 163 6.91 8.85 9.16
C THR A 163 7.77 7.60 9.20
N LEU A 164 9.09 7.77 9.06
CA LEU A 164 10.07 6.70 9.05
C LEU A 164 11.18 6.98 10.10
N PRO A 165 11.73 5.94 10.76
CA PRO A 165 12.95 6.04 11.56
C PRO A 165 14.21 6.34 10.74
N ALA A 166 14.19 6.00 9.45
CA ALA A 166 15.30 6.21 8.54
C ALA A 166 15.67 7.71 8.42
N GLN A 167 16.97 8.00 8.37
CA GLN A 167 17.46 9.35 8.13
C GLN A 167 17.69 9.59 6.63
N PRO A 168 17.44 10.81 6.13
CA PRO A 168 17.74 11.16 4.75
C PRO A 168 19.26 11.10 4.44
N PRO A 169 19.66 10.96 3.16
CA PRO A 169 18.81 11.04 1.97
C PRO A 169 17.95 9.79 1.76
N TYR A 170 16.69 9.99 1.36
CA TYR A 170 15.81 8.90 0.94
C TYR A 170 16.08 8.52 -0.51
N SER A 171 15.66 7.31 -0.92
CA SER A 171 15.77 6.82 -2.30
C SER A 171 15.12 7.77 -3.34
N ASP A 172 15.51 7.63 -4.61
CA ASP A 172 14.90 8.43 -5.69
C ASP A 172 13.40 8.11 -5.79
N ALA A 173 13.01 6.85 -5.59
CA ALA A 173 11.61 6.42 -5.57
C ALA A 173 10.79 7.10 -4.46
N ALA A 174 11.36 7.25 -3.27
CA ALA A 174 10.76 7.97 -2.15
C ALA A 174 10.53 9.47 -2.43
N GLN A 175 11.35 10.07 -3.29
CA GLN A 175 11.28 11.49 -3.65
C GLN A 175 10.47 11.75 -4.92
N ALA A 176 10.04 10.70 -5.62
CA ALA A 176 9.48 10.80 -6.97
C ALA A 176 8.01 11.25 -7.03
N SER A 177 7.31 11.37 -5.90
CA SER A 177 5.88 11.65 -5.86
C SER A 177 5.52 12.73 -4.85
N ASP A 178 4.79 13.75 -5.31
CA ASP A 178 4.22 14.80 -4.46
C ASP A 178 2.97 14.33 -3.69
N VAL A 179 2.45 13.13 -3.99
CA VAL A 179 1.24 12.59 -3.34
C VAL A 179 1.54 12.05 -1.93
N VAL A 180 2.79 11.67 -1.68
CA VAL A 180 3.24 11.11 -0.41
C VAL A 180 4.29 12.04 0.21
N THR A 181 4.02 12.52 1.42
CA THR A 181 4.99 13.29 2.20
C THR A 181 5.76 12.36 3.13
N LEU A 182 7.09 12.36 3.04
CA LEU A 182 7.94 11.65 3.99
C LEU A 182 8.34 12.56 5.16
N ARG A 183 8.38 11.98 6.35
CA ARG A 183 8.85 12.65 7.58
C ARG A 183 9.80 11.72 8.33
N GLN A 184 10.80 12.31 8.96
CA GLN A 184 11.63 11.59 9.93
C GLN A 184 10.91 11.58 11.29
N GLY A 185 10.95 10.44 11.98
CA GLY A 185 10.48 10.30 13.36
C GLY A 185 11.15 9.11 14.05
N ASP A 186 10.62 8.69 15.19
CA ASP A 186 11.21 7.59 15.97
C ASP A 186 10.62 6.21 15.62
N GLU A 187 9.43 6.19 15.01
CA GLU A 187 8.68 4.98 14.68
C GLU A 187 8.05 5.08 13.28
N HIS A 188 7.80 3.93 12.66
CA HIS A 188 7.03 3.84 11.42
C HIS A 188 5.56 4.23 11.66
N LEU A 189 5.05 5.19 10.90
CA LEU A 189 3.64 5.61 10.95
C LEU A 189 3.15 6.05 9.57
N MET A 190 2.02 5.50 9.14
CA MET A 190 1.27 6.01 7.99
C MET A 190 0.11 6.88 8.47
N GLU A 191 -0.03 8.08 7.94
CA GLU A 191 -1.17 8.96 8.14
C GLU A 191 -1.91 9.13 6.81
N ILE A 192 -3.18 8.73 6.75
CA ILE A 192 -4.03 8.87 5.57
C ILE A 192 -5.07 9.95 5.83
N CYS A 193 -5.02 11.02 5.06
CA CYS A 193 -6.05 12.06 5.10
C CYS A 193 -7.05 11.82 3.97
N CYS A 194 -8.31 11.59 4.32
CA CYS A 194 -9.41 11.50 3.34
C CYS A 194 -10.14 12.84 3.22
N ASP A 195 -10.63 13.14 2.02
CA ASP A 195 -11.49 14.30 1.73
C ASP A 195 -11.01 15.63 2.35
N HIS A 196 -9.69 15.85 2.34
CA HIS A 196 -9.00 17.02 2.89
C HIS A 196 -9.24 17.27 4.39
N GLY A 197 -9.68 16.26 5.15
CA GLY A 197 -9.97 16.41 6.58
C GLY A 197 -11.24 17.22 6.87
N ALA A 198 -12.17 17.30 5.91
CA ALA A 198 -13.32 18.20 5.97
C ALA A 198 -14.26 17.97 7.17
N ALA A 199 -14.38 16.74 7.67
CA ALA A 199 -15.17 16.39 8.85
C ALA A 199 -14.43 16.59 10.17
N GLY A 200 -13.12 16.90 10.15
CA GLY A 200 -12.30 17.17 11.34
C GLY A 200 -12.19 16.00 12.32
N LYS A 201 -12.44 14.77 11.85
CA LYS A 201 -12.36 13.53 12.63
C LYS A 201 -10.98 12.92 12.51
N ARG A 202 -10.63 12.13 13.54
CA ARG A 202 -9.38 11.37 13.61
C ARG A 202 -9.65 10.00 14.17
N PHE A 203 -9.11 8.99 13.52
CA PHE A 203 -9.11 7.60 13.99
C PHE A 203 -7.66 7.12 14.11
N ASP A 204 -7.28 6.69 15.31
CA ASP A 204 -5.93 6.20 15.60
C ASP A 204 -5.98 4.68 15.72
N CYS A 205 -5.34 3.96 14.80
CA CYS A 205 -5.34 2.50 14.80
C CYS A 205 -4.23 1.92 15.70
N ARG A 206 -3.41 2.77 16.32
CA ARG A 206 -2.29 2.33 17.16
C ARG A 206 -2.77 1.83 18.53
N PRO A 207 -2.04 0.89 19.15
CA PRO A 207 -0.84 0.24 18.63
C PRO A 207 -1.12 -0.94 17.67
N GLY A 208 -2.39 -1.22 17.33
CA GLY A 208 -2.74 -2.38 16.51
C GLY A 208 -2.18 -2.34 15.10
N VAL A 209 -2.30 -1.19 14.42
CA VAL A 209 -1.67 -0.91 13.12
C VAL A 209 -0.97 0.44 13.21
N PRO A 210 0.22 0.63 12.62
CA PRO A 210 0.89 1.93 12.52
C PRO A 210 0.18 2.85 11.51
N LEU A 211 -1.09 3.15 11.77
CA LEU A 211 -1.98 3.92 10.91
C LEU A 211 -2.80 4.93 11.72
N VAL A 212 -2.84 6.16 11.24
CA VAL A 212 -3.80 7.19 11.65
C VAL A 212 -4.58 7.64 10.43
N MET A 213 -5.89 7.80 10.58
CA MET A 213 -6.74 8.35 9.54
C MET A 213 -7.37 9.66 10.00
N THR A 214 -7.37 10.66 9.15
CA THR A 214 -8.08 11.93 9.36
C THR A 214 -9.04 12.18 8.22
N TYR A 215 -10.22 12.74 8.51
CA TYR A 215 -11.23 13.02 7.49
C TYR A 215 -12.27 14.00 7.97
#